data_AF-A0A925LB14-F1
#
_entry.id   AF-A0A925LB14-F1
#
_cell.length_a   1.000
_cell.length_b   1.000
_cell.length_c   1.000
_cell.angle_alpha   90.00
_cell.angle_beta   90.00
_cell.angle_gamma   90.00
#
_symmetry.space_group_name_H-M   'P 1'
#
loop_
_entity.id
_entity.type
_entity.pdbx_description
1 polymer ?
#
loop_
_entity_poly.entity_id
_entity_poly.type
_entity_poly.pdbx_seq_one_letter_code
_entity_poly.pdbx_strand_id
1 'polypeptide(L)'
;GAMDFDLGSISLDLGNETTVAQPKVTQGAPVSTDYGAIDLGEVTDDGADPIARKLELAEEFRQIGDMEGARDLLQEVVAKSSGAVKTRAQSMLNDLG
;
A
#
# COMPACT_ATOMS: atom_id res chain seq x y z
N GLY A 1 -39.05 -1.23 9.75
CA GLY A 1 -39.32 -0.69 8.41
C GLY A 1 -38.03 -0.70 7.64
N ALA A 2 -38.02 -1.23 6.42
CA ALA A 2 -36.89 -1.12 5.51
C ALA A 2 -36.85 0.32 4.97
N MET A 3 -35.69 0.94 4.94
CA MET A 3 -35.51 2.25 4.31
C MET A 3 -35.45 2.02 2.81
N ASP A 4 -36.49 2.46 2.10
CA ASP A 4 -36.52 2.45 0.64
C ASP A 4 -35.49 3.44 0.11
N PHE A 5 -34.49 2.91 -0.60
CA PHE A 5 -33.44 3.68 -1.25
C PHE A 5 -34.01 4.21 -2.57
N ASP A 6 -34.56 5.43 -2.53
CA ASP A 6 -35.18 6.07 -3.70
C ASP A 6 -34.11 6.70 -4.62
N LEU A 7 -33.72 5.93 -5.65
CA LEU A 7 -32.84 6.34 -6.73
C LEU A 7 -33.54 7.20 -7.81
N GLY A 8 -34.86 7.40 -7.71
CA GLY A 8 -35.63 8.19 -8.68
C GLY A 8 -35.34 9.69 -8.65
N SER A 9 -34.73 10.20 -7.59
CA SER A 9 -34.35 11.62 -7.45
C SER A 9 -33.01 11.98 -8.10
N ILE A 10 -32.20 11.00 -8.50
CA ILE A 10 -30.90 11.24 -9.13
C ILE A 10 -31.13 11.48 -10.62
N SER A 11 -31.55 12.70 -10.95
CA SER A 11 -31.58 13.18 -12.33
C SER A 11 -30.16 13.56 -12.73
N LEU A 12 -29.45 12.62 -13.34
CA LEU A 12 -28.07 12.78 -13.79
C LEU A 12 -28.06 13.66 -15.06
N ASP A 13 -27.97 14.97 -14.88
CA ASP A 13 -27.73 15.92 -15.97
C ASP A 13 -26.27 15.77 -16.44
N LEU A 14 -26.02 14.77 -17.30
CA LEU A 14 -24.83 14.75 -18.14
C LEU A 14 -25.09 15.73 -19.30
N GLY A 15 -25.09 17.02 -18.97
CA GLY A 15 -25.05 18.08 -19.94
C GLY A 15 -23.93 17.80 -20.94
N ASN A 16 -24.27 17.76 -22.22
CA ASN A 16 -23.30 17.90 -23.29
C ASN A 16 -22.62 19.26 -23.12
N GLU A 17 -21.51 19.29 -22.38
CA GLU A 17 -20.62 20.44 -22.17
C GLU A 17 -20.01 20.87 -23.52
N THR A 18 -20.80 21.50 -24.38
CA THR A 18 -20.32 22.29 -25.52
C THR A 18 -20.41 23.75 -25.14
N THR A 19 -19.51 24.22 -24.29
CA THR A 19 -19.04 25.63 -24.26
C THR A 19 -17.87 25.75 -23.28
N VAL A 20 -16.68 25.29 -23.71
CA VAL A 20 -15.43 25.79 -23.12
C VAL A 20 -15.13 27.13 -23.79
N ALA A 21 -15.54 28.22 -23.13
CA ALA A 21 -14.99 29.54 -23.41
C ALA A 21 -13.47 29.48 -23.14
N GLN A 22 -12.69 29.66 -24.19
CA GLN A 22 -11.23 29.61 -24.18
C GLN A 22 -10.67 30.73 -23.31
N PRO A 23 -9.97 30.43 -22.19
CA PRO A 23 -9.13 31.43 -21.55
C PRO A 23 -7.90 31.60 -22.43
N LYS A 24 -7.68 32.82 -22.90
CA LYS A 24 -6.42 33.26 -23.49
C LYS A 24 -5.32 33.12 -22.44
N VAL A 25 -4.61 31.98 -22.47
CA VAL A 25 -3.36 31.80 -21.75
C VAL A 25 -2.26 32.56 -22.49
N THR A 26 -2.03 33.80 -22.05
CA THR A 26 -0.74 34.46 -22.17
C THR A 26 0.33 33.52 -21.63
N GLN A 27 1.32 33.22 -22.47
CA GLN A 27 2.55 32.51 -22.09
C GLN A 27 3.15 33.19 -20.85
N GLY A 28 3.10 32.49 -19.73
CA GLY A 28 3.62 32.95 -18.46
C GLY A 28 3.89 31.73 -17.58
N ALA A 29 5.17 31.34 -17.56
CA ALA A 29 5.80 30.30 -16.74
C ALA A 29 5.40 28.84 -17.05
N PRO A 30 6.38 27.92 -17.23
CA PRO A 30 6.11 26.51 -16.99
C PRO A 30 5.77 26.38 -15.51
N VAL A 31 4.50 26.07 -15.20
CA VAL A 31 4.20 25.45 -13.91
C VAL A 31 4.82 24.06 -14.02
N SER A 32 6.04 23.93 -13.53
CA SER A 32 6.58 22.63 -13.22
C SER A 32 5.63 22.06 -12.19
N THR A 33 4.81 21.12 -12.62
CA THR A 33 4.02 20.29 -11.73
C THR A 33 5.03 19.51 -10.91
N ASP A 34 5.41 20.10 -9.79
CA ASP A 34 6.23 19.52 -8.75
C ASP A 34 5.43 18.46 -8.01
N TYR A 35 5.15 17.35 -8.71
CA TYR A 35 4.98 16.05 -8.06
C TYR A 35 6.35 15.38 -7.87
N GLY A 36 7.43 16.18 -7.84
CA GLY A 36 8.82 15.74 -7.75
C GLY A 36 9.48 15.99 -6.40
N ALA A 37 8.80 16.65 -5.46
CA ALA A 37 9.37 16.98 -4.14
C ALA A 37 8.42 16.69 -2.97
N ILE A 38 7.76 15.52 -2.98
CA ILE A 38 7.86 14.76 -1.73
C ILE A 38 9.33 14.37 -1.66
N ASP A 39 10.13 15.23 -1.03
CA ASP A 39 11.42 14.87 -0.49
C ASP A 39 11.12 13.81 0.57
N LEU A 40 10.91 12.59 0.09
CA LEU A 40 11.11 11.39 0.86
C LEU A 40 12.62 11.26 1.00
N GLY A 41 13.21 12.26 1.65
CA GLY A 41 14.63 12.37 1.93
C GLY A 41 15.02 11.02 2.47
N GLU A 42 15.88 10.34 1.70
CA GLU A 42 16.48 9.06 2.01
C GLU A 42 15.70 8.28 3.05
N VAL A 43 14.73 7.43 2.63
CA VAL A 43 13.97 6.54 3.53
C VAL A 43 14.97 5.67 4.28
N THR A 44 15.46 6.23 5.37
CA THR A 44 16.34 5.66 6.35
C THR A 44 15.66 6.07 7.63
N ASP A 45 15.10 5.06 8.28
CA ASP A 45 14.61 5.16 9.66
C ASP A 45 13.26 5.86 9.83
N ASP A 46 12.19 5.17 9.40
CA ASP A 46 10.84 5.21 9.99
C ASP A 46 9.87 4.26 9.22
N GLY A 47 10.31 3.77 8.06
CA GLY A 47 9.72 2.64 7.34
C GLY A 47 10.47 1.35 7.66
N ALA A 48 9.97 0.56 8.62
CA ALA A 48 10.53 -0.75 8.95
C ALA A 48 10.85 -1.55 7.68
N ASP A 49 12.08 -2.08 7.60
CA ASP A 49 12.53 -2.90 6.48
C ASP A 49 11.40 -3.83 6.04
N PRO A 50 11.05 -3.90 4.75
CA PRO A 50 9.91 -4.70 4.29
C PRO A 50 10.03 -6.18 4.71
N ILE A 51 11.25 -6.64 4.95
CA ILE A 51 11.58 -7.93 5.51
C ILE A 51 11.26 -8.03 7.01
N ALA A 52 11.61 -7.02 7.80
CA ALA A 52 11.29 -6.97 9.23
C ALA A 52 9.76 -6.97 9.43
N ARG A 53 9.04 -6.18 8.65
CA ARG A 53 7.57 -6.15 8.67
C ARG A 53 6.95 -7.52 8.35
N LYS A 54 7.52 -8.26 7.40
CA LYS A 54 7.08 -9.62 7.06
C LYS A 54 7.36 -10.63 8.17
N LEU A 55 8.48 -10.47 8.87
CA LEU A 55 8.81 -11.31 10.00
C LEU A 55 7.82 -11.14 11.15
N GLU A 56 7.44 -9.89 11.45
CA GLU A 56 6.40 -9.57 12.43
C GLU A 56 5.05 -10.17 12.03
N LEU A 57 4.61 -9.98 10.78
CA LEU A 57 3.35 -10.54 10.28
C LEU A 57 3.33 -12.07 10.36
N ALA A 58 4.44 -12.73 10.08
CA ALA A 58 4.52 -14.17 10.24
C ALA A 58 4.34 -14.59 11.70
N GLU A 59 4.90 -13.84 12.66
CA GLU A 59 4.75 -14.10 14.09
C GLU A 59 3.30 -13.92 14.55
N GLU A 60 2.62 -12.87 14.06
CA GLU A 60 1.19 -12.66 14.28
C GLU A 60 0.34 -13.81 13.70
N PHE A 61 0.64 -14.29 12.49
CA PHE A 61 -0.04 -15.44 11.90
C PHE A 61 0.11 -16.71 12.75
N ARG A 62 1.31 -17.00 13.27
CA ARG A 62 1.51 -18.12 14.21
C ARG A 62 0.67 -17.96 15.46
N GLN A 63 0.59 -16.75 15.99
CA GLN A 63 -0.12 -16.46 17.23
C GLN A 63 -1.63 -16.64 17.11
N ILE A 64 -2.22 -16.34 15.95
CA ILE A 64 -3.65 -16.59 15.67
C ILE A 64 -3.93 -18.02 15.19
N GLY A 65 -2.90 -18.85 15.03
CA GLY A 65 -3.02 -20.25 14.60
C GLY A 65 -2.97 -20.49 13.09
N ASP A 66 -2.67 -19.46 12.30
CA ASP A 66 -2.46 -19.58 10.86
C ASP A 66 -1.01 -19.99 10.54
N MET A 67 -0.74 -21.29 10.68
CA MET A 67 0.59 -21.85 10.47
C MET A 67 1.00 -21.84 8.98
N GLU A 68 0.04 -21.94 8.05
CA GLU A 68 0.31 -21.89 6.61
C GLU A 68 0.71 -20.47 6.18
N GLY A 69 -0.06 -19.45 6.58
CA GLY A 69 0.27 -18.05 6.28
C GLY A 69 1.60 -17.60 6.90
N ALA A 70 1.89 -18.06 8.13
CA ALA A 70 3.19 -17.82 8.76
C ALA A 70 4.35 -18.47 7.99
N ARG A 71 4.16 -19.71 7.54
CA ARG A 71 5.18 -20.47 6.80
C ARG A 71 5.53 -19.77 5.49
N ASP A 72 4.54 -19.33 4.73
CA ASP A 72 4.75 -18.64 3.44
C ASP A 72 5.56 -17.35 3.62
N LEU A 73 5.20 -16.53 4.61
CA LEU A 73 5.94 -15.30 4.92
C LEU A 73 7.37 -15.60 5.38
N LEU A 74 7.58 -16.59 6.25
CA LEU A 74 8.91 -16.96 6.73
C LEU A 74 9.81 -17.48 5.60
N GLN A 75 9.27 -18.25 4.66
CA GLN A 75 10.01 -18.68 3.47
C GLN A 75 10.47 -17.49 2.63
N GLU A 76 9.59 -16.50 2.44
CA GLU A 76 9.95 -15.29 1.72
C GLU A 76 11.03 -14.49 2.45
N VAL A 77 10.93 -14.36 3.78
CA VAL A 77 11.95 -13.70 4.59
C VAL A 77 13.28 -14.44 4.50
N VAL A 78 13.31 -15.77 4.62
CA VAL A 78 14.56 -16.55 4.52
C VAL A 78 15.21 -16.41 3.14
N ALA A 79 14.40 -16.30 2.08
CA ALA A 79 14.88 -16.12 0.71
C ALA A 79 15.46 -14.73 0.45
N LYS A 80 14.88 -13.68 1.07
CA LYS A 80 15.20 -12.28 0.77
C LYS A 80 16.05 -11.58 1.83
N SER A 81 16.20 -12.17 3.03
CA SER A 81 16.99 -11.62 4.12
C SER A 81 18.36 -12.29 4.24
N SER A 82 19.23 -11.69 5.05
CA SER A 82 20.55 -12.23 5.37
C SER A 82 20.86 -12.03 6.87
N GLY A 83 21.96 -12.62 7.34
CA GLY A 83 22.42 -12.48 8.72
C GLY A 83 21.39 -12.95 9.76
N ALA A 84 21.24 -12.16 10.82
CA ALA A 84 20.40 -12.51 11.97
C ALA A 84 18.91 -12.67 11.64
N VAL A 85 18.38 -11.85 10.72
CA VAL A 85 16.97 -11.91 10.32
C VAL A 85 16.65 -13.25 9.65
N LYS A 86 17.53 -13.71 8.76
CA LYS A 86 17.40 -15.01 8.11
C LYS A 86 17.46 -16.15 9.12
N THR A 87 18.41 -16.10 10.06
CA THR A 87 18.55 -17.12 11.10
C THR A 87 17.30 -17.20 11.98
N ARG A 88 16.76 -16.05 12.39
CA ARG A 88 15.52 -16.00 13.19
C ARG A 88 14.35 -16.58 12.42
N ALA A 89 14.16 -16.18 11.15
CA ALA A 89 13.09 -16.69 10.31
C ALA A 89 13.19 -18.21 10.07
N GLN A 90 14.40 -18.72 9.85
CA GLN A 90 14.64 -20.16 9.67
C GLN A 90 14.33 -20.96 10.95
N SER A 91 14.68 -20.44 12.13
CA SER A 91 14.31 -21.07 13.40
C SER A 91 12.80 -21.17 13.54
N MET A 92 12.08 -20.08 13.27
CA MET A 92 10.63 -20.05 13.36
C MET A 92 9.97 -20.98 12.34
N LEU A 93 10.55 -21.13 11.13
CA LEU A 93 10.07 -22.06 10.13
C LEU A 93 10.22 -23.52 10.58
N ASN A 94 11.30 -23.84 11.30
CA ASN A 94 11.53 -25.18 11.84
C ASN A 94 10.55 -25.51 12.97
N ASP A 95 10.15 -24.53 13.79
CA ASP A 95 9.17 -24.71 14.87
C ASP A 95 7.75 -24.98 14.34
N LEU A 96 7.50 -24.72 13.05
CA LEU A 96 6.21 -24.93 12.39
C LEU A 96 6.10 -26.27 11.66
N GLY A 97 7.21 -27.01 11.53
CA GLY A 97 7.27 -28.33 10.89
C GLY A 97 7.29 -29.47 11.90
#